data_AF-A0A0B4GXB5-F1
#
_entry.id   AF-A0A0B4GXB5-F1
#
_cell.length_a   1.000
_cell.length_b   1.000
_cell.length_c   1.000
_cell.angle_alpha   90.00
_cell.angle_beta   90.00
_cell.angle_gamma   90.00
#
_symmetry.space_group_name_H-M   'P 1'
#
loop_
_entity.id
_entity.type
_entity.pdbx_description
1 polymer ?
#
loop_
_entity_poly.entity_id
_entity_poly.type
_entity_poly.pdbx_seq_one_letter_code
_entity_poly.pdbx_strand_id
1 'polypeptide(L)'
;MASWPGGILCKTQSSAGFAMRLPPLISTAIAAYAVFDTAKDANTTRSSSDVSPPLPTRPPEMTKPGRLAIIDGPGVTFEFSTGQPHPKNWIGIWHDYYGGPVNGSWVQDQLTWAWADGTHGTVEVDIGELPPGRYLAYFLAQKGYKELAKPIEVYISRNQSMRFIPDAFTTHNARVGDAFSADISGLLTNVKNGNMSYAVIPPSNADWVYVTSSGVIKGKPTHSVLSKFSIRATSTDNDTAVLPVAVPVAPRKKPLVRSIRVLTLNLWRGGRNVVDYHSKQVSFLASQDVDIVALQESYFQDGRRLAKALGWNVWQAKDVSILSRYPIGRVYREIEAGGTVRVDLDGDAKQLLVWNVHLNNAPYGPYDLCFTNYSTNYIQRREEWARRVQQVYEIVHRLKEYKERKPEFESLPQILAGDFASPSHLDYNKKTRDLHCKGRDPFPWPVSRRTVLDGKWRDSFREIYRDAWKVPGNTWSPVRKLNGDRPEPMDRIDFIYHKKLTTIHSDVVVVGDPKPEPYHGDNEWTSDHAAVLSEFRLP
;
A
#
# COMPACT_ATOMS: atom_id res chain seq x y z
N MET A 1 39.00 17.84 29.84
CA MET A 1 40.23 17.86 29.02
C MET A 1 39.91 17.25 27.67
N ALA A 2 40.39 17.90 26.60
CA ALA A 2 40.24 17.62 25.16
C ALA A 2 38.84 17.82 24.56
N SER A 3 38.62 18.43 23.39
CA SER A 3 39.12 19.65 22.73
C SER A 3 38.28 19.81 21.44
N TRP A 4 37.72 21.01 21.22
CA TRP A 4 37.13 21.49 19.95
C TRP A 4 38.23 21.74 18.90
N PRO A 5 37.96 21.90 17.56
CA PRO A 5 37.30 23.09 16.94
C PRO A 5 36.42 22.76 15.70
N GLY A 6 35.60 23.64 15.13
CA GLY A 6 35.44 25.08 15.31
C GLY A 6 34.27 25.64 14.50
N GLY A 7 33.88 26.88 14.81
CA GLY A 7 32.97 27.70 14.02
C GLY A 7 33.71 28.66 13.11
N ILE A 8 33.01 29.18 12.09
CA ILE A 8 33.42 30.36 11.32
C ILE A 8 32.24 31.34 11.23
N LEU A 9 32.57 32.61 11.50
CA LEU A 9 31.72 33.78 11.58
C LEU A 9 31.22 34.30 10.22
N CYS A 10 30.09 34.99 10.35
CA CYS A 10 29.44 35.92 9.43
C CYS A 10 30.35 37.08 8.97
N LYS A 11 30.21 37.50 7.70
CA LYS A 11 30.48 38.87 7.24
C LYS A 11 29.46 39.31 6.18
N THR A 12 28.95 40.51 6.38
CA THR A 12 27.99 41.28 5.59
C THR A 12 28.62 41.86 4.31
N GLN A 13 27.84 41.99 3.23
CA GLN A 13 27.98 43.07 2.24
C GLN A 13 26.69 43.25 1.42
N SER A 14 26.38 44.51 1.11
CA SER A 14 25.16 44.97 0.43
C SER A 14 25.36 45.19 -1.07
N SER A 15 24.22 45.19 -1.79
CA SER A 15 23.86 46.01 -2.98
C SER A 15 24.66 45.87 -4.29
N ALA A 16 24.00 45.40 -5.36
CA ALA A 16 23.67 46.18 -6.57
C ALA A 16 22.91 45.29 -7.58
N GLY A 17 21.91 45.87 -8.27
CA GLY A 17 20.94 45.16 -9.08
C GLY A 17 21.42 44.72 -10.46
N PHE A 18 20.65 43.81 -11.07
CA PHE A 18 20.60 43.64 -12.51
C PHE A 18 19.19 43.20 -12.91
N ALA A 19 18.55 44.02 -13.75
CA ALA A 19 17.29 43.72 -14.38
C ALA A 19 17.53 42.83 -15.60
N MET A 20 16.74 41.77 -15.77
CA MET A 20 16.61 41.11 -17.07
C MET A 20 15.15 40.75 -17.34
N ARG A 21 14.70 41.22 -18.50
CA ARG A 21 13.35 41.16 -19.06
C ARG A 21 12.97 39.72 -19.43
N LEU A 22 11.73 39.34 -19.12
CA LEU A 22 11.03 38.20 -19.72
C LEU A 22 10.07 38.72 -20.80
N PRO A 23 9.98 38.10 -22.00
CA PRO A 23 8.92 38.39 -22.95
C PRO A 23 7.65 37.55 -22.67
N PRO A 24 6.45 38.01 -23.08
CA PRO A 24 5.18 37.37 -22.76
C PRO A 24 4.77 36.36 -23.83
N LEU A 25 4.06 35.30 -23.41
CA LEU A 25 3.27 34.44 -24.30
C LEU A 25 1.77 34.63 -24.00
N ILE A 26 1.11 35.31 -24.93
CA ILE A 26 -0.33 35.31 -25.25
C ILE A 26 -0.40 34.37 -26.49
N SER A 27 -1.35 33.47 -26.77
CA SER A 27 -2.78 33.42 -26.53
C SER A 27 -3.33 32.01 -26.76
N THR A 28 -4.44 31.70 -26.06
CA THR A 28 -5.67 31.01 -26.50
C THR A 28 -5.75 30.36 -27.89
N ALA A 29 -6.33 29.15 -28.00
CA ALA A 29 -7.71 28.94 -28.44
C ALA A 29 -8.11 27.44 -28.51
N ILE A 30 -9.43 27.24 -28.53
CA ILE A 30 -10.25 26.03 -28.34
C ILE A 30 -10.74 25.47 -29.69
N ALA A 31 -11.19 24.19 -29.65
CA ALA A 31 -12.13 23.48 -30.55
C ALA A 31 -11.58 22.97 -31.90
N ALA A 32 -12.15 21.96 -32.58
CA ALA A 32 -12.98 20.77 -32.35
C ALA A 32 -13.60 20.42 -33.72
N TYR A 33 -13.88 19.13 -33.96
CA TYR A 33 -14.63 18.55 -35.10
C TYR A 33 -13.95 18.59 -36.49
N ALA A 34 -14.33 17.80 -37.49
CA ALA A 34 -14.74 16.41 -37.69
C ALA A 34 -15.04 16.29 -39.21
N VAL A 35 -14.59 15.19 -39.83
CA VAL A 35 -15.15 14.44 -40.98
C VAL A 35 -15.74 15.17 -42.21
N PHE A 36 -15.22 14.81 -43.40
CA PHE A 36 -15.88 14.30 -44.64
C PHE A 36 -14.93 14.58 -45.81
N ASP A 37 -14.28 13.57 -46.39
CA ASP A 37 -14.76 12.72 -47.51
C ASP A 37 -14.78 13.46 -48.86
N THR A 38 -13.96 13.00 -49.80
CA THR A 38 -14.35 12.55 -51.16
C THR A 38 -13.13 12.49 -52.09
N ALA A 39 -13.03 11.35 -52.76
CA ALA A 39 -12.14 11.09 -53.87
C ALA A 39 -12.63 11.80 -55.15
N LYS A 40 -11.72 12.11 -56.09
CA LYS A 40 -11.58 11.38 -57.37
C LYS A 40 -10.72 12.10 -58.42
N ASP A 41 -10.24 11.24 -59.33
CA ASP A 41 -9.78 11.46 -60.72
C ASP A 41 -8.30 11.88 -60.89
N ALA A 42 -7.41 10.96 -61.30
CA ALA A 42 -7.23 10.33 -62.63
C ALA A 42 -6.56 11.28 -63.63
N ASN A 43 -5.34 10.97 -64.09
CA ASN A 43 -5.10 10.13 -65.27
C ASN A 43 -3.64 10.22 -65.77
N THR A 44 -3.03 9.05 -65.92
CA THR A 44 -2.11 8.58 -66.98
C THR A 44 -0.96 9.45 -67.53
N THR A 45 0.24 8.86 -67.55
CA THR A 45 0.96 8.56 -68.81
C THR A 45 2.03 7.49 -68.60
N ARG A 46 2.09 6.52 -69.53
CA ARG A 46 3.05 5.40 -69.58
C ARG A 46 4.37 5.83 -70.23
N SER A 47 5.50 5.28 -69.77
CA SER A 47 6.55 4.80 -70.66
C SER A 47 7.32 3.64 -70.02
N SER A 48 7.70 2.69 -70.86
CA SER A 48 8.30 1.39 -70.56
C SER A 48 9.83 1.43 -70.53
N SER A 49 10.44 0.75 -69.57
CA SER A 49 11.76 0.15 -69.73
C SER A 49 11.90 -1.10 -68.85
N ASP A 50 12.08 -2.24 -69.51
CA ASP A 50 12.39 -3.54 -68.91
C ASP A 50 13.80 -3.54 -68.30
N VAL A 51 13.89 -3.73 -66.98
CA VAL A 51 15.06 -4.29 -66.31
C VAL A 51 14.54 -5.22 -65.21
N SER A 52 14.92 -6.50 -65.26
CA SER A 52 14.57 -7.47 -64.21
C SER A 52 15.19 -7.05 -62.87
N PRO A 53 14.44 -6.98 -61.75
CA PRO A 53 15.02 -6.70 -60.45
C PRO A 53 15.83 -7.91 -59.94
N PRO A 54 16.91 -7.69 -59.17
CA PRO A 54 17.61 -8.78 -58.50
C PRO A 54 16.68 -9.46 -57.49
N LEU A 55 16.84 -10.78 -57.33
CA LEU A 55 16.11 -11.59 -56.35
C LEU A 55 16.09 -10.90 -54.98
N PRO A 56 14.93 -10.80 -54.31
CA PRO A 56 14.86 -10.21 -52.98
C PRO A 56 15.75 -11.01 -52.04
N THR A 57 16.71 -10.33 -51.43
CA THR A 57 17.44 -10.84 -50.27
C THR A 57 16.41 -11.21 -49.22
N ARG A 58 16.49 -12.46 -48.74
CA ARG A 58 15.66 -12.99 -47.66
C ARG A 58 15.59 -11.93 -46.54
N PRO A 59 14.40 -11.49 -46.10
CA PRO A 59 14.28 -10.60 -44.96
C PRO A 59 15.05 -11.20 -43.78
N PRO A 60 15.74 -10.41 -42.94
CA PRO A 60 16.36 -10.93 -41.74
C PRO A 60 15.31 -11.75 -41.00
N GLU A 61 15.63 -13.02 -40.78
CA GLU A 61 14.79 -13.98 -40.10
C GLU A 61 14.27 -13.30 -38.83
N MET A 62 12.95 -13.11 -38.73
CA MET A 62 12.33 -12.56 -37.52
C MET A 62 12.86 -13.38 -36.36
N THR A 63 13.71 -12.74 -35.56
CA THR A 63 14.37 -13.37 -34.41
C THR A 63 13.29 -14.01 -33.57
N LYS A 64 13.36 -15.33 -33.39
CA LYS A 64 12.44 -16.05 -32.51
C LYS A 64 12.39 -15.30 -31.17
N PRO A 65 11.20 -15.09 -30.58
CA PRO A 65 11.10 -14.46 -29.28
C PRO A 65 11.96 -15.25 -28.28
N GLY A 66 12.71 -14.53 -27.44
CA GLY A 66 13.55 -15.18 -26.45
C GLY A 66 12.71 -15.98 -25.46
N ARG A 67 13.34 -16.99 -24.86
CA ARG A 67 12.73 -17.86 -23.85
C ARG A 67 13.49 -17.72 -22.54
N LEU A 68 12.76 -17.81 -21.44
CA LEU A 68 13.29 -17.97 -20.09
C LEU A 68 12.43 -19.01 -19.38
N ALA A 69 13.06 -19.99 -18.73
CA ALA A 69 12.38 -21.03 -17.96
C ALA A 69 13.25 -21.46 -16.77
N ILE A 70 12.62 -21.89 -15.67
CA ILE A 70 13.33 -22.50 -14.54
C ILE A 70 13.54 -23.99 -14.84
N ILE A 71 14.72 -24.51 -14.48
CA ILE A 71 15.02 -25.94 -14.44
C ILE A 71 15.34 -26.34 -13.00
N ASP A 72 14.81 -27.48 -12.55
CA ASP A 72 14.94 -27.93 -11.15
C ASP A 72 16.42 -28.15 -10.75
N GLY A 73 16.79 -27.69 -9.55
CA GLY A 73 18.14 -27.79 -9.00
C GLY A 73 18.23 -27.28 -7.54
N PRO A 74 19.38 -27.43 -6.85
CA PRO A 74 19.58 -26.96 -5.46
C PRO A 74 19.62 -25.43 -5.32
N GLY A 75 19.67 -24.70 -6.44
CA GLY A 75 19.48 -23.26 -6.58
C GLY A 75 18.41 -22.92 -7.62
N VAL A 76 18.28 -21.64 -8.00
CA VAL A 76 17.38 -21.26 -9.12
C VAL A 76 18.22 -21.17 -10.39
N THR A 77 18.13 -22.21 -11.21
CA THR A 77 18.78 -22.26 -12.52
C THR A 77 17.78 -21.95 -13.62
N PHE A 78 18.17 -21.06 -14.53
CA PHE A 78 17.38 -20.61 -15.66
C PHE A 78 17.92 -21.17 -16.97
N GLU A 79 17.09 -21.83 -17.75
CA GLU A 79 17.31 -22.06 -19.17
C GLU A 79 16.86 -20.81 -19.94
N PHE A 80 17.72 -20.29 -20.83
CA PHE A 80 17.40 -19.13 -21.65
C PHE A 80 17.72 -19.35 -23.13
N SER A 81 17.05 -18.59 -23.98
CA SER A 81 17.44 -18.40 -25.38
C SER A 81 17.08 -17.02 -25.90
N THR A 82 17.86 -16.49 -26.85
CA THR A 82 17.64 -15.16 -27.45
C THR A 82 18.19 -15.10 -28.87
N GLY A 83 17.48 -14.38 -29.74
CA GLY A 83 17.99 -13.99 -31.07
C GLY A 83 18.98 -12.82 -31.02
N GLN A 84 19.26 -12.25 -29.84
CA GLN A 84 20.16 -11.11 -29.64
C GLN A 84 21.25 -11.49 -28.62
N PRO A 85 22.15 -12.44 -28.95
CA PRO A 85 23.22 -12.86 -28.05
C PRO A 85 24.17 -11.70 -27.75
N HIS A 86 24.58 -11.55 -26.50
CA HIS A 86 25.57 -10.56 -26.10
C HIS A 86 26.18 -10.95 -24.75
N PRO A 87 27.51 -10.78 -24.53
CA PRO A 87 28.20 -11.11 -23.27
C PRO A 87 27.82 -10.23 -22.07
N LYS A 88 26.80 -9.39 -22.24
CA LYS A 88 26.26 -8.47 -21.23
C LYS A 88 24.75 -8.64 -21.07
N ASN A 89 24.15 -9.65 -21.71
CA ASN A 89 22.80 -10.04 -21.36
C ASN A 89 22.83 -10.68 -19.97
N TRP A 90 21.76 -10.51 -19.21
CA TRP A 90 21.76 -10.86 -17.80
C TRP A 90 20.36 -11.24 -17.33
N ILE A 91 20.29 -12.04 -16.28
CA ILE A 91 19.05 -12.41 -15.62
C ILE A 91 19.06 -11.79 -14.23
N GLY A 92 18.04 -11.00 -13.91
CA GLY A 92 17.87 -10.38 -12.59
C GLY A 92 16.58 -10.84 -11.91
N ILE A 93 16.57 -10.82 -10.59
CA ILE A 93 15.43 -11.20 -9.75
C ILE A 93 14.95 -9.99 -8.93
N TRP A 94 13.65 -9.72 -8.96
CA TRP A 94 12.96 -8.70 -8.17
C TRP A 94 11.80 -9.29 -7.38
N HIS A 95 11.26 -8.52 -6.45
CA HIS A 95 9.97 -8.84 -5.83
C HIS A 95 8.85 -8.90 -6.88
N ASP A 96 7.87 -9.77 -6.68
CA ASP A 96 6.74 -9.95 -7.61
C ASP A 96 5.68 -8.84 -7.55
N TYR A 97 5.82 -7.91 -6.59
CA TYR A 97 4.90 -6.81 -6.37
C TYR A 97 5.46 -5.43 -6.75
N TYR A 98 6.76 -5.31 -7.05
CA TYR A 98 7.41 -4.05 -7.46
C TYR A 98 8.88 -4.20 -7.90
N GLY A 99 9.45 -3.10 -8.38
CA GLY A 99 10.90 -2.93 -8.56
C GLY A 99 11.44 -3.48 -9.87
N GLY A 100 10.78 -4.49 -10.42
CA GLY A 100 11.08 -5.02 -11.76
C GLY A 100 11.03 -3.93 -12.84
N PRO A 101 11.74 -4.14 -13.96
CA PRO A 101 11.72 -3.22 -15.11
C PRO A 101 10.31 -2.94 -15.62
N VAL A 102 10.06 -1.69 -16.01
CA VAL A 102 8.78 -1.28 -16.61
C VAL A 102 9.06 -0.67 -17.98
N ASN A 103 8.46 -1.26 -19.03
CA ASN A 103 8.63 -0.83 -20.41
C ASN A 103 10.10 -0.65 -20.82
N GLY A 104 10.95 -1.60 -20.42
CA GLY A 104 12.38 -1.57 -20.73
C GLY A 104 13.22 -0.57 -19.93
N SER A 105 12.65 0.05 -18.89
CA SER A 105 13.28 1.08 -18.08
C SER A 105 13.56 0.62 -16.66
N TRP A 106 14.63 1.16 -16.06
CA TRP A 106 14.97 0.96 -14.66
C TRP A 106 13.89 1.55 -13.74
N VAL A 107 13.59 0.83 -12.66
CA VAL A 107 12.72 1.28 -11.56
C VAL A 107 13.48 1.20 -10.25
N GLN A 108 14.06 0.03 -9.96
CA GLN A 108 14.90 -0.22 -8.80
C GLN A 108 15.90 -1.33 -9.14
N ASP A 109 16.99 -1.37 -8.38
CA ASP A 109 17.97 -2.45 -8.47
C ASP A 109 17.35 -3.80 -8.12
N GLN A 110 17.84 -4.82 -8.82
CA GLN A 110 17.56 -6.23 -8.56
C GLN A 110 17.99 -6.64 -7.16
N LEU A 111 17.36 -7.70 -6.65
CA LEU A 111 17.76 -8.36 -5.41
C LEU A 111 19.02 -9.21 -5.61
N THR A 112 19.11 -9.87 -6.77
CA THR A 112 20.25 -10.70 -7.19
C THR A 112 20.22 -10.88 -8.71
N TRP A 113 21.33 -11.30 -9.32
CA TRP A 113 21.46 -11.47 -10.77
C TRP A 113 22.67 -12.33 -11.17
N ALA A 114 22.69 -12.74 -12.44
CA ALA A 114 23.85 -13.35 -13.10
C ALA A 114 23.92 -13.01 -14.59
N TRP A 115 25.11 -13.10 -15.20
CA TRP A 115 25.31 -12.93 -16.65
C TRP A 115 24.77 -14.14 -17.43
N ALA A 116 24.20 -13.89 -18.61
CA ALA A 116 23.61 -14.88 -19.50
C ALA A 116 24.13 -14.68 -20.93
N ASP A 117 25.28 -15.28 -21.25
CA ASP A 117 25.95 -15.12 -22.54
C ASP A 117 25.57 -16.21 -23.56
N GLY A 118 25.56 -15.85 -24.84
CA GLY A 118 25.25 -16.75 -25.95
C GLY A 118 23.80 -16.66 -26.43
N THR A 119 23.48 -17.52 -27.40
CA THR A 119 22.15 -17.61 -28.02
C THR A 119 21.20 -18.50 -27.23
N HIS A 120 21.73 -19.45 -26.46
CA HIS A 120 21.02 -20.30 -25.52
C HIS A 120 21.99 -20.82 -24.45
N GLY A 121 21.47 -21.19 -23.28
CA GLY A 121 22.29 -21.72 -22.20
C GLY A 121 21.51 -21.89 -20.91
N THR A 122 22.25 -22.21 -19.85
CA THR A 122 21.74 -22.25 -18.48
C THR A 122 22.54 -21.30 -17.61
N VAL A 123 21.88 -20.65 -16.66
CA VAL A 123 22.49 -19.71 -15.70
C VAL A 123 21.91 -19.97 -14.33
N GLU A 124 22.78 -20.16 -13.35
CA GLU A 124 22.39 -20.18 -11.95
C GLU A 124 22.46 -18.76 -11.38
N VAL A 125 21.40 -18.35 -10.66
CA VAL A 125 21.39 -17.09 -9.92
C VAL A 125 21.43 -17.42 -8.44
N ASP A 126 22.39 -16.82 -7.72
CA ASP A 126 22.53 -17.01 -6.28
C ASP A 126 21.35 -16.37 -5.54
N ILE A 127 20.58 -17.20 -4.84
CA ILE A 127 19.43 -16.81 -4.02
C ILE A 127 19.67 -17.02 -2.53
N GLY A 128 20.91 -17.28 -2.10
CA GLY A 128 21.29 -17.63 -0.73
C GLY A 128 20.72 -16.67 0.33
N GLU A 129 20.73 -15.37 0.04
CA GLU A 129 20.27 -14.30 0.92
C GLU A 129 18.76 -13.98 0.79
N LEU A 130 18.05 -14.59 -0.16
CA LEU A 130 16.63 -14.32 -0.36
C LEU A 130 15.75 -15.15 0.60
N PRO A 131 14.81 -14.52 1.32
CA PRO A 131 13.86 -15.26 2.13
C PRO A 131 12.91 -16.10 1.27
N PRO A 132 12.18 -17.07 1.87
CA PRO A 132 11.08 -17.73 1.17
C PRO A 132 10.07 -16.72 0.62
N GLY A 133 9.56 -16.94 -0.58
CA GLY A 133 8.61 -16.03 -1.20
C GLY A 133 8.48 -16.15 -2.71
N ARG A 134 7.70 -15.22 -3.26
CA ARG A 134 7.43 -15.06 -4.69
C ARG A 134 8.26 -13.92 -5.26
N TYR A 135 8.82 -14.15 -6.42
CA TYR A 135 9.71 -13.23 -7.12
C TYR A 135 9.44 -13.23 -8.62
N LEU A 136 9.98 -12.25 -9.33
CA LEU A 136 10.00 -12.21 -10.80
C LEU A 136 11.44 -12.21 -11.31
N ALA A 137 11.72 -13.08 -12.27
CA ALA A 137 12.97 -13.08 -13.02
C ALA A 137 12.78 -12.46 -14.40
N TYR A 138 13.70 -11.59 -14.79
CA TYR A 138 13.73 -10.93 -16.09
C TYR A 138 15.01 -11.30 -16.83
N PHE A 139 14.89 -11.67 -18.10
CA PHE A 139 16.04 -11.81 -19.01
C PHE A 139 16.22 -10.52 -19.82
N LEU A 140 17.36 -9.85 -19.65
CA LEU A 140 17.56 -8.46 -20.01
C LEU A 140 18.78 -8.26 -20.91
N ALA A 141 18.68 -7.30 -21.83
CA ALA A 141 19.69 -7.04 -22.85
C ALA A 141 20.81 -6.11 -22.37
N GLN A 142 22.06 -6.50 -22.61
CA GLN A 142 23.23 -5.61 -22.66
C GLN A 142 23.45 -4.67 -21.44
N LYS A 143 23.32 -5.16 -20.20
CA LYS A 143 23.29 -4.38 -18.94
C LYS A 143 22.18 -3.33 -18.84
N GLY A 144 21.28 -3.28 -19.82
CA GLY A 144 20.08 -2.46 -19.80
C GLY A 144 18.89 -3.26 -19.26
N TYR A 145 17.72 -2.65 -19.35
CA TYR A 145 16.47 -3.19 -18.80
C TYR A 145 15.47 -3.61 -19.87
N LYS A 146 15.90 -3.65 -21.13
CA LYS A 146 15.09 -4.15 -22.25
C LYS A 146 14.95 -5.67 -22.13
N GLU A 147 13.71 -6.13 -22.01
CA GLU A 147 13.35 -7.54 -21.95
C GLU A 147 13.71 -8.27 -23.24
N LEU A 148 14.36 -9.43 -23.10
CA LEU A 148 14.66 -10.38 -24.18
C LEU A 148 13.64 -11.52 -24.23
N ALA A 149 12.93 -11.75 -23.12
CA ALA A 149 11.87 -12.76 -22.98
C ALA A 149 10.82 -12.26 -21.99
N LYS A 150 9.63 -12.89 -21.98
CA LYS A 150 8.62 -12.61 -20.96
C LYS A 150 9.19 -12.93 -19.56
N PRO A 151 8.96 -12.08 -18.55
CA PRO A 151 9.35 -12.39 -17.18
C PRO A 151 8.63 -13.64 -16.68
N ILE A 152 9.28 -14.36 -15.76
CA ILE A 152 8.71 -15.57 -15.15
C ILE A 152 8.68 -15.45 -13.63
N GLU A 153 7.70 -16.08 -13.00
CA GLU A 153 7.64 -16.19 -11.54
C GLU A 153 8.69 -17.18 -11.04
N VAL A 154 9.33 -16.81 -9.93
CA VAL A 154 10.30 -17.63 -9.21
C VAL A 154 9.78 -17.82 -7.79
N TYR A 155 9.76 -19.07 -7.34
CA TYR A 155 9.32 -19.42 -6.00
C TYR A 155 10.48 -19.97 -5.18
N ILE A 156 10.65 -19.42 -3.98
CA ILE A 156 11.67 -19.86 -3.01
C ILE A 156 10.93 -20.45 -1.82
N SER A 157 10.98 -21.77 -1.65
CA SER A 157 10.27 -22.49 -0.56
C SER A 157 11.18 -22.94 0.59
N ARG A 158 12.50 -23.03 0.36
CA ARG A 158 13.48 -23.56 1.33
C ARG A 158 13.08 -24.92 1.94
N ASN A 159 12.50 -25.81 1.13
CA ASN A 159 12.00 -27.13 1.53
C ASN A 159 10.94 -27.10 2.64
N GLN A 160 10.28 -25.98 2.86
CA GLN A 160 9.13 -25.90 3.75
C GLN A 160 7.87 -26.37 3.03
N SER A 161 6.94 -26.97 3.78
CA SER A 161 5.61 -27.30 3.27
C SER A 161 4.83 -26.04 2.94
N MET A 162 4.02 -26.13 1.88
CA MET A 162 3.06 -25.10 1.54
C MET A 162 2.07 -24.88 2.68
N ARG A 163 1.72 -23.62 2.91
CA ARG A 163 0.63 -23.25 3.81
C ARG A 163 0.02 -21.94 3.36
N PHE A 164 -1.25 -21.72 3.71
CA PHE A 164 -1.79 -20.37 3.67
C PHE A 164 -1.29 -19.58 4.87
N ILE A 165 -1.03 -18.28 4.68
CA ILE A 165 -0.55 -17.39 5.74
C ILE A 165 -1.62 -17.24 6.83
N PRO A 166 -2.90 -16.93 6.53
CA PRO A 166 -3.96 -16.91 7.53
C PRO A 166 -4.63 -18.29 7.69
N ASP A 167 -5.17 -18.55 8.88
CA ASP A 167 -5.92 -19.77 9.19
C ASP A 167 -7.32 -19.80 8.57
N ALA A 168 -7.88 -18.64 8.25
CA ALA A 168 -9.15 -18.47 7.54
C ALA A 168 -9.17 -17.11 6.84
N PHE A 169 -10.00 -16.98 5.79
CA PHE A 169 -10.08 -15.73 5.03
C PHE A 169 -11.53 -15.37 4.67
N THR A 170 -11.95 -14.17 5.06
CA THR A 170 -13.21 -13.58 4.60
C THR A 170 -12.92 -12.62 3.45
N THR A 171 -13.59 -12.82 2.31
CA THR A 171 -13.40 -11.97 1.12
C THR A 171 -14.19 -10.66 1.23
N HIS A 172 -14.12 -9.81 0.20
CA HIS A 172 -15.12 -8.76 0.03
C HIS A 172 -16.52 -9.35 -0.18
N ASN A 173 -17.56 -8.53 0.02
CA ASN A 173 -18.94 -8.95 -0.14
C ASN A 173 -19.24 -9.33 -1.60
N ALA A 174 -20.11 -10.31 -1.78
CA ALA A 174 -20.76 -10.62 -3.05
C ALA A 174 -22.24 -10.21 -3.00
N ARG A 175 -22.93 -10.24 -4.14
CA ARG A 175 -24.38 -10.05 -4.22
C ARG A 175 -25.02 -11.13 -5.07
N VAL A 176 -26.20 -11.60 -4.66
CA VAL A 176 -27.00 -12.56 -5.44
C VAL A 176 -27.24 -12.03 -6.87
N GLY A 177 -26.73 -12.78 -7.85
CA GLY A 177 -26.86 -12.47 -9.27
C GLY A 177 -25.71 -11.67 -9.89
N ASP A 178 -24.81 -11.09 -9.10
CA ASP A 178 -23.65 -10.35 -9.59
C ASP A 178 -22.46 -11.32 -9.80
N ALA A 179 -21.57 -11.01 -10.74
CA ALA A 179 -20.34 -11.76 -10.89
C ALA A 179 -19.41 -11.47 -9.71
N PHE A 180 -18.72 -12.51 -9.23
CA PHE A 180 -17.81 -12.42 -8.10
C PHE A 180 -16.39 -12.88 -8.51
N SER A 181 -15.37 -12.20 -7.97
CA SER A 181 -13.97 -12.56 -8.16
C SER A 181 -13.13 -12.14 -6.96
N ALA A 182 -12.35 -13.03 -6.36
CA ALA A 182 -11.39 -12.70 -5.30
C ALA A 182 -10.09 -13.51 -5.48
N ASP A 183 -8.93 -12.84 -5.45
CA ASP A 183 -7.62 -13.47 -5.60
C ASP A 183 -7.09 -13.88 -4.21
N ILE A 184 -6.78 -15.16 -4.03
CA ILE A 184 -6.16 -15.70 -2.81
C ILE A 184 -4.76 -16.25 -3.05
N SER A 185 -4.23 -16.10 -4.27
CA SER A 185 -2.93 -16.67 -4.65
C SER A 185 -1.76 -16.06 -3.87
N GLY A 186 -1.91 -14.81 -3.43
CA GLY A 186 -0.94 -14.11 -2.59
C GLY A 186 -0.91 -14.59 -1.13
N LEU A 187 -1.94 -15.33 -0.69
CA LEU A 187 -2.01 -15.86 0.68
C LEU A 187 -1.24 -17.17 0.84
N LEU A 188 -0.92 -17.87 -0.25
CA LEU A 188 -0.16 -19.11 -0.22
C LEU A 188 1.34 -18.81 -0.13
N THR A 189 2.00 -19.36 0.88
CA THR A 189 3.45 -19.25 1.07
C THR A 189 4.14 -20.60 0.90
N ASN A 190 5.47 -20.58 0.80
CA ASN A 190 6.32 -21.73 0.52
C ASN A 190 5.93 -22.48 -0.76
N VAL A 191 5.37 -21.75 -1.73
CA VAL A 191 5.01 -22.28 -3.04
C VAL A 191 6.25 -22.87 -3.68
N LYS A 192 6.09 -23.99 -4.36
CA LYS A 192 7.18 -24.69 -5.06
C LYS A 192 7.16 -24.30 -6.53
N ASN A 193 8.32 -24.34 -7.19
CA ASN A 193 8.37 -24.15 -8.64
C ASN A 193 7.59 -25.28 -9.32
N GLY A 194 6.76 -24.91 -10.30
CA GLY A 194 5.90 -25.84 -11.02
C GLY A 194 4.45 -25.37 -11.10
N ASN A 195 3.61 -26.21 -11.70
CA ASN A 195 2.19 -25.90 -11.85
C ASN A 195 1.45 -26.14 -10.53
N MET A 196 0.61 -25.17 -10.17
CA MET A 196 -0.31 -25.29 -9.05
C MET A 196 -1.70 -25.68 -9.53
N SER A 197 -2.41 -26.47 -8.74
CA SER A 197 -3.84 -26.72 -8.89
C SER A 197 -4.59 -26.29 -7.63
N TYR A 198 -5.82 -25.82 -7.82
CA TYR A 198 -6.70 -25.39 -6.75
C TYR A 198 -8.05 -26.09 -6.91
N ALA A 199 -8.64 -26.50 -5.79
CA ALA A 199 -9.97 -27.10 -5.78
C ALA A 199 -10.78 -26.62 -4.57
N VAL A 200 -12.08 -26.42 -4.78
CA VAL A 200 -13.04 -26.29 -3.67
C VAL A 200 -13.29 -27.69 -3.12
N ILE A 201 -13.13 -27.89 -1.81
CA ILE A 201 -13.31 -29.18 -1.14
C ILE A 201 -14.47 -29.12 -0.13
N PRO A 202 -15.18 -30.25 0.12
CA PRO A 202 -16.19 -30.33 1.17
C PRO A 202 -15.62 -30.16 2.58
N PRO A 203 -16.42 -29.68 3.56
CA PRO A 203 -17.80 -29.22 3.41
C PRO A 203 -17.88 -27.84 2.74
N SER A 204 -18.88 -27.66 1.88
CA SER A 204 -19.16 -26.38 1.21
C SER A 204 -20.67 -26.16 1.14
N ASN A 205 -21.11 -24.92 1.40
CA ASN A 205 -22.47 -24.47 1.11
C ASN A 205 -22.52 -23.47 -0.08
N ALA A 206 -21.44 -23.41 -0.86
CA ALA A 206 -21.22 -22.43 -1.92
C ALA A 206 -21.06 -23.12 -3.27
N ASP A 207 -22.15 -23.75 -3.75
CA ASP A 207 -22.24 -24.45 -5.04
C ASP A 207 -21.97 -23.55 -6.26
N TRP A 208 -22.11 -22.24 -6.09
CA TRP A 208 -21.83 -21.23 -7.10
C TRP A 208 -20.34 -20.90 -7.29
N VAL A 209 -19.46 -21.40 -6.42
CA VAL A 209 -18.03 -21.07 -6.40
C VAL A 209 -17.20 -22.07 -7.19
N TYR A 210 -16.25 -21.57 -7.96
CA TYR A 210 -15.10 -22.32 -8.46
C TYR A 210 -13.82 -21.52 -8.27
N VAL A 211 -12.67 -22.18 -8.33
CA VAL A 211 -11.34 -21.55 -8.22
C VAL A 211 -10.53 -21.84 -9.48
N THR A 212 -9.85 -20.82 -10.01
CA THR A 212 -8.98 -20.98 -11.17
C THR A 212 -7.67 -21.68 -10.80
N SER A 213 -6.94 -22.18 -11.79
CA SER A 213 -5.57 -22.70 -11.58
C SER A 213 -4.59 -21.66 -11.02
N SER A 214 -4.92 -20.37 -11.13
CA SER A 214 -4.14 -19.26 -10.59
C SER A 214 -4.58 -18.82 -9.19
N GLY A 215 -5.45 -19.57 -8.50
CA GLY A 215 -5.91 -19.23 -7.15
C GLY A 215 -6.91 -18.07 -7.09
N VAL A 216 -7.68 -17.83 -8.16
CA VAL A 216 -8.74 -16.81 -8.17
C VAL A 216 -10.09 -17.48 -7.98
N ILE A 217 -10.77 -17.13 -6.89
CA ILE A 217 -12.15 -17.54 -6.59
C ILE A 217 -13.07 -16.79 -7.54
N LYS A 218 -13.97 -17.49 -8.23
CA LYS A 218 -14.96 -16.92 -9.13
C LYS A 218 -16.32 -17.58 -8.96
N GLY A 219 -17.36 -16.88 -9.41
CA GLY A 219 -18.70 -17.44 -9.45
C GLY A 219 -19.80 -16.39 -9.48
N LYS A 220 -21.03 -16.84 -9.26
CA LYS A 220 -22.22 -15.98 -9.22
C LYS A 220 -23.21 -16.48 -8.16
N PRO A 221 -23.29 -15.83 -6.98
CA PRO A 221 -24.14 -16.31 -5.89
C PRO A 221 -25.62 -16.41 -6.26
N THR A 222 -26.26 -17.46 -5.77
CA THR A 222 -27.68 -17.79 -6.00
C THR A 222 -28.58 -17.47 -4.79
N HIS A 223 -28.02 -17.54 -3.57
CA HIS A 223 -28.73 -17.29 -2.31
C HIS A 223 -27.99 -16.28 -1.43
N SER A 224 -28.74 -15.49 -0.64
CA SER A 224 -28.17 -14.53 0.30
C SER A 224 -27.89 -15.20 1.64
N VAL A 225 -26.72 -15.81 1.74
CA VAL A 225 -26.20 -16.47 2.93
C VAL A 225 -24.71 -16.19 3.08
N LEU A 226 -24.16 -16.41 4.27
CA LEU A 226 -22.71 -16.51 4.41
C LEU A 226 -22.24 -17.81 3.73
N SER A 227 -21.63 -17.67 2.55
CA SER A 227 -21.04 -18.79 1.82
C SER A 227 -19.75 -19.18 2.52
N LYS A 228 -19.59 -20.47 2.85
CA LYS A 228 -18.44 -21.07 3.54
C LYS A 228 -18.01 -22.32 2.79
N PHE A 229 -16.71 -22.43 2.55
CA PHE A 229 -16.09 -23.54 1.84
C PHE A 229 -14.59 -23.57 2.17
N SER A 230 -13.90 -24.62 1.75
CA SER A 230 -12.44 -24.69 1.85
C SER A 230 -11.81 -24.80 0.46
N ILE A 231 -10.68 -24.13 0.25
CA ILE A 231 -9.86 -24.28 -0.94
C ILE A 231 -8.63 -25.08 -0.58
N ARG A 232 -8.35 -26.12 -1.36
CA ARG A 232 -7.07 -26.85 -1.32
C ARG A 232 -6.19 -26.40 -2.48
N ALA A 233 -4.97 -25.99 -2.17
CA ALA A 233 -3.89 -25.84 -3.15
C ALA A 233 -3.07 -27.14 -3.19
N THR A 234 -2.61 -27.53 -4.37
CA THR A 234 -1.80 -28.75 -4.57
C THR A 234 -0.70 -28.48 -5.60
N SER A 235 0.54 -28.75 -5.23
CA SER A 235 1.72 -28.64 -6.10
C SER A 235 1.96 -29.92 -6.89
N THR A 236 2.87 -29.87 -7.85
CA THR A 236 3.27 -31.02 -8.70
C THR A 236 3.83 -32.20 -7.91
N ASP A 237 4.42 -31.96 -6.74
CA ASP A 237 4.96 -32.99 -5.84
C ASP A 237 3.96 -33.47 -4.78
N ASN A 238 2.67 -33.17 -4.96
CA ASN A 238 1.55 -33.53 -4.07
C ASN A 238 1.60 -32.91 -2.66
N ASP A 239 2.40 -31.88 -2.42
CA ASP A 239 2.26 -31.06 -1.21
C ASP A 239 0.95 -30.26 -1.28
N THR A 240 0.31 -30.05 -0.12
CA THR A 240 -1.04 -29.45 -0.08
C THR A 240 -1.18 -28.45 1.06
N ALA A 241 -1.97 -27.41 0.80
CA ALA A 241 -2.39 -26.44 1.80
C ALA A 241 -3.91 -26.23 1.71
N VAL A 242 -4.58 -25.97 2.83
CA VAL A 242 -6.02 -25.76 2.89
C VAL A 242 -6.33 -24.41 3.52
N LEU A 243 -7.25 -23.65 2.91
CA LEU A 243 -7.77 -22.39 3.42
C LEU A 243 -9.29 -22.45 3.57
N PRO A 244 -9.83 -22.39 4.79
CA PRO A 244 -11.22 -22.01 5.03
C PRO A 244 -11.51 -20.60 4.51
N VAL A 245 -12.55 -20.46 3.70
CA VAL A 245 -12.97 -19.19 3.09
C VAL A 245 -14.44 -18.90 3.40
N ALA A 246 -14.73 -17.63 3.69
CA ALA A 246 -16.07 -17.12 3.81
C ALA A 246 -16.33 -15.96 2.83
N VAL A 247 -17.49 -15.97 2.18
CA VAL A 247 -17.96 -14.88 1.31
C VAL A 247 -19.32 -14.40 1.81
N PRO A 248 -19.43 -13.19 2.38
CA PRO A 248 -20.71 -12.60 2.72
C PRO A 248 -21.51 -12.27 1.46
N VAL A 249 -22.75 -12.77 1.34
CA VAL A 249 -23.58 -12.56 0.15
C VAL A 249 -24.80 -11.69 0.47
N ALA A 250 -24.80 -10.47 -0.07
CA ALA A 250 -25.92 -9.54 0.01
C ALA A 250 -27.10 -10.00 -0.87
N PRO A 251 -28.36 -9.68 -0.49
CA PRO A 251 -29.51 -10.00 -1.33
C PRO A 251 -29.47 -9.26 -2.67
N ARG A 252 -30.10 -9.84 -3.68
CA ARG A 252 -30.24 -9.24 -5.02
C ARG A 252 -30.80 -7.82 -4.92
N LYS A 253 -30.20 -6.88 -5.66
CA LYS A 253 -30.57 -5.45 -5.68
C LYS A 253 -30.54 -4.74 -4.32
N LYS A 254 -29.89 -5.30 -3.29
CA LYS A 254 -29.64 -4.61 -2.02
C LYS A 254 -28.19 -4.10 -1.96
N PRO A 255 -27.90 -3.04 -1.19
CA PRO A 255 -26.54 -2.48 -1.12
C PRO A 255 -25.48 -3.55 -0.85
N LEU A 256 -24.38 -3.52 -1.60
CA LEU A 256 -23.30 -4.51 -1.49
C LEU A 256 -22.61 -4.39 -0.12
N VAL A 257 -22.45 -3.14 0.33
CA VAL A 257 -21.80 -2.77 1.57
C VAL A 257 -22.78 -1.91 2.39
N ARG A 258 -22.97 -2.26 3.66
CA ARG A 258 -23.85 -1.54 4.61
C ARG A 258 -23.08 -1.00 5.80
N SER A 259 -22.11 -1.75 6.28
CA SER A 259 -21.08 -1.28 7.20
C SER A 259 -19.71 -1.47 6.56
N ILE A 260 -18.74 -0.73 7.07
CA ILE A 260 -17.36 -0.81 6.62
C ILE A 260 -16.42 -0.82 7.83
N ARG A 261 -15.46 -1.74 7.83
CA ARG A 261 -14.43 -1.87 8.86
C ARG A 261 -13.14 -1.25 8.35
N VAL A 262 -12.63 -0.27 9.10
CA VAL A 262 -11.51 0.56 8.70
C VAL A 262 -10.43 0.44 9.75
N LEU A 263 -9.19 0.19 9.33
CA LEU A 263 -8.04 0.09 10.20
C LEU A 263 -6.98 1.12 9.81
N THR A 264 -6.30 1.70 10.79
CA THR A 264 -5.06 2.45 10.57
C THR A 264 -3.92 1.85 11.37
N LEU A 265 -2.73 1.79 10.77
CA LEU A 265 -1.53 1.23 11.39
C LEU A 265 -0.27 1.85 10.78
N ASN A 266 0.53 2.51 11.63
CA ASN A 266 1.93 2.78 11.31
C ASN A 266 2.69 1.44 11.33
N LEU A 267 3.40 1.13 10.25
CA LEU A 267 4.07 -0.15 10.09
C LEU A 267 5.43 -0.24 10.79
N TRP A 268 5.97 0.84 11.33
CA TRP A 268 7.33 0.88 11.89
C TRP A 268 8.38 0.44 10.86
N ARG A 269 8.64 1.32 9.88
CA ARG A 269 9.50 1.07 8.72
C ARG A 269 9.10 -0.18 7.91
N GLY A 270 7.80 -0.31 7.66
CA GLY A 270 7.21 -1.45 6.96
C GLY A 270 7.16 -2.76 7.75
N GLY A 271 7.55 -2.75 9.02
CA GLY A 271 7.56 -3.88 9.96
C GLY A 271 8.91 -4.55 10.09
N ARG A 272 9.95 -4.02 9.44
CA ARG A 272 11.27 -4.67 9.27
C ARG A 272 12.05 -4.86 10.57
N ASN A 273 11.62 -4.24 11.67
CA ASN A 273 12.21 -4.46 12.99
C ASN A 273 11.79 -5.80 13.62
N VAL A 274 10.88 -6.55 13.00
CA VAL A 274 10.39 -7.84 13.49
C VAL A 274 10.60 -8.94 12.44
N VAL A 275 11.09 -10.11 12.86
CA VAL A 275 11.29 -11.28 11.99
C VAL A 275 9.94 -11.78 11.45
N ASP A 276 9.91 -12.17 10.18
CA ASP A 276 8.69 -12.66 9.49
C ASP A 276 7.53 -11.64 9.52
N TYR A 277 7.86 -10.35 9.49
CA TYR A 277 6.86 -9.28 9.54
C TYR A 277 5.82 -9.38 8.41
N HIS A 278 6.19 -9.90 7.23
CA HIS A 278 5.25 -10.07 6.12
C HIS A 278 4.10 -11.01 6.50
N SER A 279 4.42 -12.24 6.94
CA SER A 279 3.39 -13.23 7.25
C SER A 279 2.54 -12.78 8.44
N LYS A 280 3.17 -12.18 9.46
CA LYS A 280 2.48 -11.62 10.64
C LYS A 280 1.50 -10.51 10.26
N GLN A 281 1.91 -9.57 9.40
CA GLN A 281 1.04 -8.49 8.93
C GLN A 281 -0.13 -9.01 8.08
N VAL A 282 0.12 -9.94 7.16
CA VAL A 282 -0.94 -10.52 6.31
C VAL A 282 -1.93 -11.31 7.17
N SER A 283 -1.45 -12.12 8.12
CA SER A 283 -2.29 -12.86 9.06
C SER A 283 -3.13 -11.91 9.93
N PHE A 284 -2.51 -10.87 10.49
CA PHE A 284 -3.21 -9.85 11.26
C PHE A 284 -4.33 -9.20 10.43
N LEU A 285 -4.03 -8.63 9.27
CA LEU A 285 -5.03 -7.94 8.44
C LEU A 285 -6.15 -8.86 7.97
N ALA A 286 -5.86 -10.12 7.64
CA ALA A 286 -6.86 -11.13 7.30
C ALA A 286 -7.77 -11.45 8.49
N SER A 287 -7.21 -11.59 9.69
CA SER A 287 -7.97 -11.93 10.92
C SER A 287 -8.93 -10.83 11.39
N GLN A 288 -8.61 -9.56 11.12
CA GLN A 288 -9.42 -8.43 11.61
C GLN A 288 -10.70 -8.18 10.79
N ASP A 289 -10.89 -8.92 9.70
CA ASP A 289 -11.99 -8.74 8.76
C ASP A 289 -12.16 -7.27 8.32
N VAL A 290 -11.06 -6.59 7.98
CA VAL A 290 -11.07 -5.17 7.60
C VAL A 290 -11.34 -4.98 6.11
N ASP A 291 -12.08 -3.94 5.77
CA ASP A 291 -12.40 -3.59 4.38
C ASP A 291 -11.40 -2.59 3.79
N ILE A 292 -10.95 -1.63 4.60
CA ILE A 292 -10.04 -0.55 4.22
C ILE A 292 -8.93 -0.44 5.27
N VAL A 293 -7.69 -0.28 4.81
CA VAL A 293 -6.53 -0.10 5.68
C VAL A 293 -5.73 1.12 5.27
N ALA A 294 -5.53 2.05 6.20
CA ALA A 294 -4.64 3.20 6.06
C ALA A 294 -3.29 2.88 6.73
N LEU A 295 -2.24 2.74 5.95
CA LEU A 295 -0.90 2.40 6.45
C LEU A 295 0.03 3.61 6.43
N GLN A 296 0.84 3.76 7.47
CA GLN A 296 1.91 4.76 7.59
C GLN A 296 3.26 4.07 7.75
N GLU A 297 4.36 4.79 7.51
CA GLU A 297 5.71 4.19 7.35
C GLU A 297 5.72 2.99 6.39
N SER A 298 4.80 3.01 5.43
CA SER A 298 4.70 2.06 4.34
C SER A 298 5.63 2.49 3.21
N TYR A 299 6.90 2.69 3.58
CA TYR A 299 7.93 3.17 2.67
C TYR A 299 8.08 2.26 1.45
N PHE A 300 8.64 2.82 0.39
CA PHE A 300 8.86 2.10 -0.86
C PHE A 300 7.53 1.59 -1.45
N GLN A 301 7.25 0.29 -1.28
CA GLN A 301 6.10 -0.41 -1.86
C GLN A 301 5.47 -1.39 -0.86
N ASP A 302 5.60 -1.12 0.45
CA ASP A 302 5.06 -1.98 1.50
C ASP A 302 3.54 -2.14 1.44
N GLY A 303 2.82 -1.09 1.04
CA GLY A 303 1.38 -1.19 0.79
C GLY A 303 1.07 -2.12 -0.37
N ARG A 304 1.85 -2.05 -1.47
CA ARG A 304 1.69 -2.97 -2.62
C ARG A 304 1.99 -4.41 -2.25
N ARG A 305 3.03 -4.65 -1.44
CA ARG A 305 3.38 -5.96 -0.90
C ARG A 305 2.19 -6.61 -0.20
N LEU A 306 1.58 -5.88 0.73
CA LEU A 306 0.44 -6.37 1.52
C LEU A 306 -0.82 -6.51 0.67
N ALA A 307 -1.09 -5.56 -0.23
CA ALA A 307 -2.23 -5.64 -1.14
C ALA A 307 -2.15 -6.84 -2.08
N LYS A 308 -0.96 -7.12 -2.64
CA LYS A 308 -0.70 -8.29 -3.48
C LYS A 308 -0.95 -9.58 -2.73
N ALA A 309 -0.48 -9.68 -1.48
CA ALA A 309 -0.71 -10.85 -0.64
C ALA A 309 -2.20 -11.08 -0.35
N LEU A 310 -2.93 -10.01 -0.01
CA LEU A 310 -4.35 -10.06 0.34
C LEU A 310 -5.29 -10.14 -0.88
N GLY A 311 -4.79 -9.93 -2.10
CA GLY A 311 -5.61 -9.80 -3.31
C GLY A 311 -6.45 -8.52 -3.35
N TRP A 312 -5.96 -7.45 -2.74
CA TRP A 312 -6.69 -6.18 -2.55
C TRP A 312 -6.19 -5.08 -3.49
N ASN A 313 -7.00 -4.02 -3.62
CA ASN A 313 -6.64 -2.80 -4.34
C ASN A 313 -5.72 -1.94 -3.47
N VAL A 314 -4.86 -1.15 -4.10
CA VAL A 314 -3.91 -0.29 -3.38
C VAL A 314 -3.66 1.03 -4.09
N TRP A 315 -3.61 2.09 -3.29
CA TRP A 315 -2.91 3.32 -3.62
C TRP A 315 -1.67 3.43 -2.72
N GLN A 316 -0.52 3.75 -3.30
CA GLN A 316 0.77 3.85 -2.63
C GLN A 316 1.38 5.21 -2.94
N ALA A 317 1.63 6.02 -1.91
CA ALA A 317 2.45 7.22 -1.97
C ALA A 317 3.87 6.91 -1.46
N LYS A 318 4.66 7.95 -1.18
CA LYS A 318 6.04 7.79 -0.69
C LYS A 318 6.14 7.09 0.68
N ASP A 319 5.21 7.39 1.58
CA ASP A 319 5.26 6.99 3.00
C ASP A 319 3.94 6.35 3.47
N VAL A 320 2.82 6.75 2.88
CA VAL A 320 1.49 6.22 3.19
C VAL A 320 0.92 5.36 2.06
N SER A 321 0.03 4.43 2.42
CA SER A 321 -0.74 3.65 1.46
C SER A 321 -2.16 3.37 1.95
N ILE A 322 -3.08 3.19 1.01
CA ILE A 322 -4.47 2.80 1.29
C ILE A 322 -4.74 1.49 0.58
N LEU A 323 -5.08 0.46 1.36
CA LEU A 323 -5.50 -0.84 0.86
C LEU A 323 -7.02 -0.92 0.95
N SER A 324 -7.65 -1.55 -0.04
CA SER A 324 -9.10 -1.68 -0.10
C SER A 324 -9.53 -2.99 -0.74
N ARG A 325 -10.42 -3.71 -0.06
CA ARG A 325 -11.16 -4.85 -0.62
C ARG A 325 -11.96 -4.48 -1.87
N TYR A 326 -12.36 -3.21 -1.98
CA TYR A 326 -13.16 -2.66 -3.07
C TYR A 326 -12.31 -1.80 -4.02
N PRO A 327 -12.71 -1.63 -5.30
CA PRO A 327 -11.95 -0.86 -6.27
C PRO A 327 -11.67 0.58 -5.81
N ILE A 328 -10.44 1.05 -6.07
CA ILE A 328 -10.08 2.46 -5.94
C ILE A 328 -10.45 3.14 -7.27
N GLY A 329 -11.60 3.80 -7.29
CA GLY A 329 -12.15 4.43 -8.50
C GLY A 329 -11.48 5.75 -8.86
N ARG A 330 -10.89 6.44 -7.89
CA ARG A 330 -10.20 7.73 -8.13
C ARG A 330 -9.08 7.97 -7.14
N VAL A 331 -7.95 8.46 -7.65
CA VAL A 331 -6.85 8.99 -6.85
C VAL A 331 -6.83 10.52 -7.02
N TYR A 332 -6.77 11.25 -5.92
CA TYR A 332 -6.65 12.72 -5.95
C TYR A 332 -5.20 13.15 -5.76
N ARG A 333 -4.95 14.44 -5.94
CA ARG A 333 -3.61 15.00 -5.77
C ARG A 333 -3.14 14.79 -4.33
N GLU A 334 -1.92 14.27 -4.19
CA GLU A 334 -1.27 14.10 -2.89
C GLU A 334 -1.12 15.43 -2.14
N ILE A 335 -1.13 15.35 -0.81
CA ILE A 335 -0.83 16.43 0.12
C ILE A 335 0.55 16.16 0.73
N GLU A 336 1.13 17.15 1.42
CA GLU A 336 2.50 17.03 1.95
C GLU A 336 2.70 15.77 2.82
N ALA A 337 1.72 15.46 3.65
CA ALA A 337 1.78 14.41 4.66
C ALA A 337 0.82 13.23 4.36
N GLY A 338 0.45 13.00 3.10
CA GLY A 338 -0.42 11.89 2.73
C GLY A 338 -1.27 12.11 1.47
N GLY A 339 -2.50 11.60 1.47
CA GLY A 339 -3.36 11.73 0.29
C GLY A 339 -4.77 11.21 0.49
N THR A 340 -5.55 11.24 -0.59
CA THR A 340 -6.94 10.78 -0.58
C THR A 340 -7.32 10.05 -1.86
N VAL A 341 -8.18 9.05 -1.70
CA VAL A 341 -8.76 8.25 -2.77
C VAL A 341 -10.27 8.14 -2.59
N ARG A 342 -10.97 7.89 -3.70
CA ARG A 342 -12.37 7.44 -3.69
C ARG A 342 -12.39 5.93 -3.87
N VAL A 343 -13.06 5.24 -2.95
CA VAL A 343 -13.32 3.80 -2.99
C VAL A 343 -14.75 3.57 -3.44
N ASP A 344 -14.93 2.70 -4.43
CA ASP A 344 -16.23 2.38 -5.02
C ASP A 344 -16.79 1.11 -4.36
N LEU A 345 -17.62 1.29 -3.33
CA LEU A 345 -18.18 0.20 -2.52
C LEU A 345 -19.31 -0.56 -3.24
N ASP A 346 -19.97 0.09 -4.19
CA ASP A 346 -21.07 -0.47 -4.99
C ASP A 346 -21.17 0.29 -6.33
N GLY A 347 -20.02 0.46 -7.00
CA GLY A 347 -19.90 1.37 -8.15
C GLY A 347 -20.28 2.80 -7.78
N ASP A 348 -21.01 3.49 -8.65
CA ASP A 348 -21.50 4.85 -8.41
C ASP A 348 -22.64 4.93 -7.38
N ALA A 349 -23.26 3.81 -7.01
CA ALA A 349 -24.40 3.80 -6.08
C ALA A 349 -23.96 4.03 -4.62
N LYS A 350 -22.77 3.56 -4.24
CA LYS A 350 -22.15 3.84 -2.94
C LYS A 350 -20.65 3.98 -3.07
N GLN A 351 -20.15 5.15 -2.66
CA GLN A 351 -18.74 5.52 -2.69
C GLN A 351 -18.33 6.13 -1.36
N LEU A 352 -17.03 6.09 -1.07
CA LEU A 352 -16.45 6.60 0.17
C LEU A 352 -15.13 7.31 -0.16
N LEU A 353 -14.90 8.48 0.43
CA LEU A 353 -13.61 9.14 0.38
C LEU A 353 -12.75 8.71 1.57
N VAL A 354 -11.52 8.30 1.30
CA VAL A 354 -10.58 7.85 2.33
C VAL A 354 -9.35 8.74 2.26
N TRP A 355 -9.02 9.38 3.36
CA TRP A 355 -7.77 10.10 3.56
C TRP A 355 -6.86 9.28 4.46
N ASN A 356 -5.58 9.21 4.09
CA ASN A 356 -4.52 8.65 4.92
C ASN A 356 -3.42 9.69 5.10
N VAL A 357 -2.96 9.87 6.34
CA VAL A 357 -1.90 10.82 6.69
C VAL A 357 -0.84 10.21 7.61
N HIS A 358 0.37 10.71 7.48
CA HIS A 358 1.46 10.51 8.44
C HIS A 358 2.12 11.88 8.66
N LEU A 359 1.74 12.54 9.74
CA LEU A 359 2.21 13.89 10.04
C LEU A 359 3.66 13.87 10.55
N ASN A 360 4.35 15.00 10.42
CA ASN A 360 5.73 15.10 10.86
C ASN A 360 5.85 14.82 12.38
N ASN A 361 6.74 13.88 12.74
CA ASN A 361 6.84 13.33 14.09
C ASN A 361 7.85 14.04 15.01
N ALA A 362 8.65 14.95 14.47
CA ALA A 362 9.74 15.60 15.21
C ALA A 362 9.73 17.13 15.08
N PRO A 363 9.94 17.88 16.18
CA PRO A 363 10.01 17.42 17.57
C PRO A 363 8.65 16.89 18.08
N TYR A 364 8.69 15.91 18.99
CA TYR A 364 7.50 15.36 19.61
C TYR A 364 7.06 16.20 20.82
N GLY A 365 5.88 16.81 20.72
CA GLY A 365 5.35 17.73 21.73
C GLY A 365 5.29 17.19 23.16
N PRO A 366 4.84 15.94 23.39
CA PRO A 366 4.81 15.36 24.73
C PRO A 366 6.17 15.33 25.43
N TYR A 367 7.29 15.26 24.71
CA TYR A 367 8.61 15.40 25.33
C TYR A 367 8.82 16.80 25.87
N ASP A 368 8.51 17.84 25.10
CA ASP A 368 8.60 19.22 25.59
C ASP A 368 7.67 19.43 26.81
N LEU A 369 6.47 18.85 26.80
CA LEU A 369 5.52 18.95 27.90
C LEU A 369 5.95 18.16 29.15
N CYS A 370 6.36 16.90 29.02
CA CYS A 370 6.66 16.01 30.13
C CYS A 370 8.06 16.26 30.73
N PHE A 371 9.04 16.69 29.93
CA PHE A 371 10.46 16.60 30.30
C PHE A 371 11.16 17.94 30.54
N THR A 372 10.48 19.05 30.27
CA THR A 372 11.02 20.41 30.42
C THR A 372 10.13 21.25 31.33
N ASN A 373 10.44 22.54 31.52
CA ASN A 373 9.55 23.52 32.15
C ASN A 373 9.12 24.62 31.17
N TYR A 374 9.06 24.29 29.88
CA TYR A 374 8.58 25.22 28.87
C TYR A 374 7.13 25.63 29.11
N SER A 375 6.84 26.91 28.84
CA SER A 375 5.48 27.42 28.90
C SER A 375 4.60 26.82 27.81
N THR A 376 3.29 26.72 28.07
CA THR A 376 2.29 26.27 27.07
C THR A 376 2.44 27.00 25.74
N ASN A 377 2.65 28.32 25.77
CA ASN A 377 2.82 29.14 24.57
C ASN A 377 4.09 28.78 23.78
N TYR A 378 5.17 28.38 24.47
CA TYR A 378 6.39 27.95 23.79
C TYR A 378 6.20 26.60 23.12
N ILE A 379 5.58 25.63 23.81
CA ILE A 379 5.28 24.30 23.25
C ILE A 379 4.34 24.44 22.04
N GLN A 380 3.31 25.28 22.11
CA GLN A 380 2.42 25.57 20.97
C GLN A 380 3.17 26.13 19.75
N ARG A 381 4.15 27.02 19.95
CA ARG A 381 4.99 27.50 18.84
C ARG A 381 5.87 26.39 18.28
N ARG A 382 6.40 25.50 19.13
CA ARG A 382 7.19 24.35 18.66
C ARG A 382 6.35 23.37 17.85
N GLU A 383 5.11 23.16 18.23
CA GLU A 383 4.11 22.42 17.45
C GLU A 383 3.90 23.01 16.05
N GLU A 384 3.82 24.33 15.94
CA GLU A 384 3.76 25.02 14.65
C GLU A 384 5.08 24.96 13.87
N TRP A 385 6.23 24.97 14.56
CA TRP A 385 7.54 24.84 13.91
C TRP A 385 7.79 23.42 13.42
N ALA A 386 7.21 22.42 14.08
CA ALA A 386 7.25 21.01 13.70
C ALA A 386 6.46 20.70 12.42
N ARG A 387 5.89 21.69 11.72
CA ARG A 387 5.14 21.55 10.45
C ARG A 387 3.83 20.75 10.53
N ARG A 388 3.62 19.89 11.52
CA ARG A 388 2.41 19.07 11.69
C ARG A 388 1.13 19.90 11.77
N VAL A 389 1.17 21.10 12.36
CA VAL A 389 0.02 22.00 12.37
C VAL A 389 -0.34 22.49 10.96
N GLN A 390 0.66 22.85 10.15
CA GLN A 390 0.48 23.31 8.76
C GLN A 390 0.02 22.18 7.84
N GLN A 391 0.46 20.95 8.10
CA GLN A 391 -0.01 19.77 7.36
C GLN A 391 -1.51 19.53 7.61
N VAL A 392 -2.00 19.70 8.84
CA VAL A 392 -3.46 19.68 9.12
C VAL A 392 -4.18 20.83 8.42
N TYR A 393 -3.58 22.02 8.38
CA TYR A 393 -4.15 23.15 7.64
C TYR A 393 -4.30 22.85 6.15
N GLU A 394 -3.33 22.17 5.53
CA GLU A 394 -3.44 21.76 4.14
C GLU A 394 -4.65 20.84 3.93
N ILE A 395 -4.89 19.86 4.81
CA ILE A 395 -6.06 18.97 4.74
C ILE A 395 -7.36 19.78 4.79
N VAL A 396 -7.49 20.67 5.79
CA VAL A 396 -8.69 21.51 5.95
C VAL A 396 -8.90 22.42 4.73
N HIS A 397 -7.83 23.01 4.19
CA HIS A 397 -7.89 23.85 3.01
C HIS A 397 -8.27 23.06 1.75
N ARG A 398 -7.66 21.89 1.53
CA ARG A 398 -7.97 21.02 0.38
C ARG A 398 -9.39 20.50 0.43
N LEU A 399 -9.92 20.19 1.61
CA LEU A 399 -11.33 19.84 1.78
C LEU A 399 -12.25 20.99 1.34
N LYS A 400 -11.93 22.23 1.69
CA LYS A 400 -12.70 23.40 1.25
C LYS A 400 -12.63 23.57 -0.27
N GLU A 401 -11.43 23.57 -0.83
CA GLU A 401 -11.20 23.69 -2.27
C GLU A 401 -11.93 22.58 -3.06
N TYR A 402 -11.86 21.34 -2.57
CA TYR A 402 -12.52 20.21 -3.22
C TYR A 402 -14.03 20.27 -3.10
N LYS A 403 -14.60 20.73 -1.98
CA LYS A 403 -16.05 20.95 -1.89
C LYS A 403 -16.56 21.96 -2.92
N GLU A 404 -15.79 23.02 -3.17
CA GLU A 404 -16.14 24.04 -4.17
C GLU A 404 -16.04 23.51 -5.60
N ARG A 405 -15.08 22.62 -5.88
CA ARG A 405 -14.75 22.16 -7.25
C ARG A 405 -15.28 20.76 -7.58
N LYS A 406 -15.67 19.97 -6.59
CA LYS A 406 -15.98 18.53 -6.70
C LYS A 406 -17.14 18.19 -5.76
N PRO A 407 -18.39 18.13 -6.27
CA PRO A 407 -19.58 17.88 -5.46
C PRO A 407 -19.51 16.62 -4.57
N GLU A 408 -18.76 15.60 -4.98
CA GLU A 408 -18.53 14.38 -4.22
C GLU A 408 -17.89 14.60 -2.84
N PHE A 409 -17.06 15.64 -2.65
CA PHE A 409 -16.49 15.99 -1.33
C PHE A 409 -17.50 16.65 -0.40
N GLU A 410 -18.62 17.12 -0.95
CA GLU A 410 -19.75 17.51 -0.12
C GLU A 410 -20.67 16.33 0.11
N SER A 411 -21.04 15.54 -0.90
CA SER A 411 -22.09 14.51 -0.76
C SER A 411 -21.63 13.22 -0.08
N LEU A 412 -20.43 12.72 -0.37
CA LEU A 412 -19.99 11.39 0.05
C LEU A 412 -19.59 11.35 1.54
N PRO A 413 -19.78 10.18 2.21
CA PRO A 413 -19.12 9.94 3.49
C PRO A 413 -17.60 9.98 3.33
N GLN A 414 -16.92 10.32 4.42
CA GLN A 414 -15.46 10.44 4.41
C GLN A 414 -14.84 9.85 5.67
N ILE A 415 -13.65 9.31 5.50
CA ILE A 415 -12.75 8.90 6.58
C ILE A 415 -11.46 9.68 6.45
N LEU A 416 -10.92 10.09 7.60
CA LEU A 416 -9.55 10.58 7.73
C LEU A 416 -8.85 9.75 8.79
N ALA A 417 -7.92 8.92 8.34
CA ALA A 417 -7.18 8.00 9.19
C ALA A 417 -5.68 8.28 9.12
N GLY A 418 -4.93 7.89 10.15
CA GLY A 418 -3.47 7.97 10.09
C GLY A 418 -2.79 8.15 11.44
N ASP A 419 -1.47 8.31 11.34
CA ASP A 419 -0.60 8.73 12.44
C ASP A 419 -0.47 10.26 12.40
N PHE A 420 -0.97 10.92 13.44
CA PHE A 420 -0.98 12.37 13.54
C PHE A 420 0.22 12.92 14.31
N ALA A 421 1.08 12.03 14.83
CA ALA A 421 2.22 12.34 15.69
C ALA A 421 1.90 13.42 16.74
N SER A 422 0.68 13.36 17.28
CA SER A 422 0.08 14.33 18.17
C SER A 422 -0.94 13.65 19.06
N PRO A 423 -0.94 13.91 20.36
CA PRO A 423 -2.05 13.46 21.17
C PRO A 423 -3.35 14.21 20.88
N SER A 424 -4.46 13.67 21.37
CA SER A 424 -5.76 14.33 21.31
C SER A 424 -5.91 15.40 22.39
N HIS A 425 -6.46 16.54 22.02
CA HIS A 425 -6.93 17.56 22.97
C HIS A 425 -8.07 17.05 23.86
N LEU A 426 -8.75 15.96 23.49
CA LEU A 426 -9.76 15.30 24.32
C LEU A 426 -9.12 14.40 25.41
N ASP A 427 -7.90 13.93 25.15
CA ASP A 427 -7.20 12.97 26.00
C ASP A 427 -6.38 13.68 27.08
N TYR A 428 -5.90 14.90 26.83
CA TYR A 428 -5.18 15.71 27.80
C TYR A 428 -6.13 16.66 28.52
N ASN A 429 -6.75 16.17 29.59
CA ASN A 429 -7.66 16.93 30.45
C ASN A 429 -7.27 16.78 31.92
N LYS A 430 -7.97 17.50 32.82
CA LYS A 430 -7.62 17.52 34.25
C LYS A 430 -7.67 16.13 34.90
N LYS A 431 -8.56 15.23 34.43
CA LYS A 431 -8.70 13.88 34.98
C LYS A 431 -7.59 12.95 34.53
N THR A 432 -7.06 13.14 33.33
CA THR A 432 -6.05 12.28 32.70
C THR A 432 -4.63 12.78 32.84
N ARG A 433 -4.40 13.92 33.52
CA ARG A 433 -3.08 14.51 33.75
C ARG A 433 -2.02 13.47 34.12
N ASP A 434 -2.35 12.60 35.08
CA ASP A 434 -1.39 11.67 35.65
C ASP A 434 -1.22 10.38 34.83
N LEU A 435 -1.97 10.23 33.72
CA LEU A 435 -1.80 9.14 32.75
C LEU A 435 -0.72 9.42 31.70
N HIS A 436 -0.51 10.69 31.34
CA HIS A 436 0.38 11.08 30.23
C HIS A 436 1.67 11.74 30.75
N CYS A 437 1.55 12.98 31.24
CA CYS A 437 2.65 13.75 31.80
C CYS A 437 2.34 14.07 33.27
N LYS A 438 2.77 13.18 34.18
CA LYS A 438 2.50 13.27 35.62
C LYS A 438 2.74 14.68 36.17
N GLY A 439 1.70 15.26 36.79
CA GLY A 439 1.77 16.58 37.42
C GLY A 439 1.75 17.80 36.48
N ARG A 440 1.53 17.66 35.17
CA ARG A 440 1.48 18.79 34.21
C ARG A 440 0.05 19.26 33.93
N ASP A 441 -0.15 20.54 33.65
CA ASP A 441 -1.48 21.02 33.29
C ASP A 441 -1.95 20.45 31.93
N PRO A 442 -3.27 20.28 31.73
CA PRO A 442 -3.83 19.88 30.44
C PRO A 442 -3.34 20.75 29.28
N PHE A 443 -3.01 20.10 28.16
CA PHE A 443 -2.48 20.80 26.99
C PHE A 443 -3.46 20.70 25.79
N PRO A 444 -3.88 21.83 25.18
CA PRO A 444 -4.82 21.82 24.07
C PRO A 444 -4.09 21.53 22.74
N TRP A 445 -3.76 20.27 22.48
CA TRP A 445 -3.00 19.86 21.30
C TRP A 445 -3.58 20.43 19.99
N PRO A 446 -2.82 21.26 19.25
CA PRO A 446 -3.37 22.04 18.15
C PRO A 446 -3.81 21.17 16.96
N VAL A 447 -3.10 20.09 16.66
CA VAL A 447 -3.43 19.18 15.54
C VAL A 447 -4.82 18.58 15.68
N SER A 448 -5.10 17.85 16.76
CA SER A 448 -6.41 17.22 16.97
C SER A 448 -7.52 18.25 17.15
N ARG A 449 -7.24 19.39 17.82
CA ARG A 449 -8.21 20.48 17.99
C ARG A 449 -8.65 21.05 16.65
N ARG A 450 -7.71 21.31 15.74
CA ARG A 450 -8.01 21.81 14.39
C ARG A 450 -8.75 20.78 13.56
N THR A 451 -8.32 19.52 13.60
CA THR A 451 -9.01 18.42 12.90
C THR A 451 -10.49 18.36 13.29
N VAL A 452 -10.80 18.41 14.59
CA VAL A 452 -12.18 18.32 15.08
C VAL A 452 -12.96 19.62 14.90
N LEU A 453 -12.42 20.77 15.31
CA LEU A 453 -13.18 22.03 15.35
C LEU A 453 -13.21 22.74 13.98
N ASP A 454 -12.05 22.90 13.34
CA ASP A 454 -11.94 23.62 12.06
C ASP A 454 -12.35 22.69 10.90
N GLY A 455 -11.84 21.45 10.95
CA GLY A 455 -12.12 20.41 9.96
C GLY A 455 -13.50 19.76 10.11
N LYS A 456 -14.17 19.92 11.26
CA LYS A 456 -15.48 19.30 11.57
C LYS A 456 -15.47 17.77 11.42
N TRP A 457 -14.35 17.15 11.75
CA TRP A 457 -14.19 15.70 11.78
C TRP A 457 -14.62 15.12 13.13
N ARG A 458 -15.20 13.92 13.16
CA ARG A 458 -15.61 13.23 14.39
C ARG A 458 -14.64 12.11 14.73
N ASP A 459 -14.15 12.07 15.96
CA ASP A 459 -13.23 11.06 16.48
C ASP A 459 -14.00 9.77 16.81
N SER A 460 -13.85 8.72 15.98
CA SER A 460 -14.62 7.48 16.15
C SER A 460 -14.34 6.79 17.49
N PHE A 461 -13.10 6.86 17.99
CA PHE A 461 -12.73 6.26 19.26
C PHE A 461 -13.41 6.99 20.43
N ARG A 462 -13.44 8.33 20.41
CA ARG A 462 -14.09 9.13 21.46
C ARG A 462 -15.61 9.21 21.35
N GLU A 463 -16.20 8.85 20.22
CA GLU A 463 -17.64 8.61 20.13
C GLU A 463 -18.08 7.38 20.94
N ILE A 464 -17.27 6.32 20.94
CA ILE A 464 -17.50 5.08 21.70
C ILE A 464 -17.01 5.22 23.15
N TYR A 465 -15.77 5.66 23.35
CA TYR A 465 -15.12 5.77 24.66
C TYR A 465 -14.94 7.23 25.09
N ARG A 466 -16.03 7.86 25.53
CA ARG A 466 -16.04 9.29 25.91
C ARG A 466 -15.13 9.64 27.10
N ASP A 467 -14.92 8.70 28.01
CA ASP A 467 -14.11 8.92 29.22
C ASP A 467 -12.66 8.46 29.03
N ALA A 468 -11.78 9.42 28.73
CA ALA A 468 -10.36 9.18 28.51
C ALA A 468 -9.61 8.63 29.73
N TRP A 469 -10.15 8.78 30.94
CA TRP A 469 -9.55 8.18 32.13
C TRP A 469 -9.78 6.66 32.17
N LYS A 470 -11.00 6.22 31.83
CA LYS A 470 -11.36 4.79 31.87
C LYS A 470 -10.75 4.01 30.73
N VAL A 471 -10.74 4.61 29.54
CA VAL A 471 -10.19 3.99 28.33
C VAL A 471 -9.29 5.02 27.65
N PRO A 472 -7.98 5.05 27.99
CA PRO A 472 -7.04 6.00 27.39
C PRO A 472 -6.92 5.80 25.88
N GLY A 473 -6.83 4.53 25.44
CA GLY A 473 -6.68 4.19 24.03
C GLY A 473 -5.30 4.55 23.47
N ASN A 474 -4.25 4.47 24.28
CA ASN A 474 -2.90 4.83 23.85
C ASN A 474 -2.46 3.92 22.69
N THR A 475 -1.98 4.54 21.62
CA THR A 475 -1.46 3.84 20.43
C THR A 475 0.05 3.89 20.37
N TRP A 476 0.66 4.88 21.01
CA TRP A 476 2.09 4.98 21.28
C TRP A 476 2.36 4.69 22.76
N SER A 477 3.11 3.66 23.14
CA SER A 477 3.67 2.59 22.29
C SER A 477 3.54 1.20 22.94
N PRO A 478 3.14 0.17 22.19
CA PRO A 478 3.22 -1.22 22.66
C PRO A 478 4.63 -1.66 23.04
N VAL A 479 5.68 -1.19 22.35
CA VAL A 479 7.08 -1.66 22.56
C VAL A 479 8.01 -0.64 23.20
N ARG A 480 7.84 0.66 22.93
CA ARG A 480 8.70 1.70 23.50
C ARG A 480 8.19 2.11 24.88
N LYS A 481 8.96 1.80 25.93
CA LYS A 481 8.60 2.11 27.34
C LYS A 481 9.43 3.20 27.98
N LEU A 482 10.59 3.50 27.40
CA LEU A 482 11.55 4.49 27.93
C LEU A 482 12.00 5.45 26.83
N ASN A 483 12.23 6.71 27.21
CA ASN A 483 12.97 7.70 26.44
C ASN A 483 14.22 8.10 27.23
N GLY A 484 15.35 7.45 26.92
CA GLY A 484 16.55 7.56 27.76
C GLY A 484 16.32 6.94 29.13
N ASP A 485 16.49 7.72 30.19
CA ASP A 485 16.27 7.31 31.59
C ASP A 485 14.85 7.59 32.08
N ARG A 486 13.96 8.12 31.23
CA ARG A 486 12.61 8.55 31.61
C ARG A 486 11.54 7.60 31.04
N PRO A 487 10.41 7.40 31.72
CA PRO A 487 9.25 6.73 31.14
C PRO A 487 8.80 7.43 29.85
N GLU A 488 8.53 6.64 28.81
CA GLU A 488 7.94 7.13 27.56
C GLU A 488 6.52 7.70 27.83
N PRO A 489 6.18 8.90 27.35
CA PRO A 489 4.80 9.38 27.36
C PRO A 489 3.93 8.45 26.52
N MET A 490 2.92 7.86 27.18
CA MET A 490 2.01 6.91 26.54
C MET A 490 0.78 7.65 26.04
N ASP A 491 0.64 7.76 24.72
CA ASP A 491 -0.31 8.67 24.07
C ASP A 491 -1.09 8.01 22.94
N ARG A 492 -2.33 8.47 22.72
CA ARG A 492 -3.09 8.15 21.52
C ARG A 492 -2.77 9.16 20.43
N ILE A 493 -2.03 8.71 19.42
CA ILE A 493 -1.57 9.56 18.31
C ILE A 493 -2.03 9.07 16.92
N ASP A 494 -2.63 7.89 16.87
CA ASP A 494 -3.25 7.31 15.68
C ASP A 494 -4.76 7.45 15.79
N PHE A 495 -5.40 7.87 14.70
CA PHE A 495 -6.82 8.20 14.72
C PHE A 495 -7.55 7.70 13.49
N ILE A 496 -8.83 7.36 13.69
CA ILE A 496 -9.81 7.28 12.61
C ILE A 496 -10.89 8.31 12.88
N TYR A 497 -10.89 9.37 12.08
CA TYR A 497 -11.92 10.36 12.04
C TYR A 497 -12.91 10.12 10.90
N HIS A 498 -14.14 10.61 11.03
CA HIS A 498 -15.14 10.47 9.97
C HIS A 498 -16.06 11.68 9.79
N LYS A 499 -16.75 11.68 8.65
CA LYS A 499 -17.89 12.54 8.30
C LYS A 499 -18.98 11.72 7.64
N LYS A 500 -20.23 12.00 8.02
CA LYS A 500 -21.45 11.37 7.47
C LYS A 500 -21.47 9.84 7.59
N LEU A 501 -20.80 9.32 8.61
CA LEU A 501 -20.85 7.91 9.01
C LEU A 501 -21.40 7.83 10.44
N THR A 502 -21.87 6.65 10.84
CA THR A 502 -22.22 6.36 12.23
C THR A 502 -21.22 5.34 12.76
N THR A 503 -20.44 5.69 13.78
CA THR A 503 -19.55 4.73 14.45
C THR A 503 -20.37 3.69 15.20
N ILE A 504 -20.14 2.42 14.88
CA ILE A 504 -20.76 1.26 15.52
C ILE A 504 -19.81 0.69 16.57
N HIS A 505 -18.53 0.64 16.24
CA HIS A 505 -17.48 0.12 17.09
C HIS A 505 -16.16 0.85 16.80
N SER A 506 -15.31 0.96 17.81
CA SER A 506 -13.94 1.45 17.68
C SER A 506 -13.10 0.80 18.78
N ASP A 507 -11.87 0.42 18.47
CA ASP A 507 -10.94 -0.16 19.42
C ASP A 507 -9.48 0.10 19.05
N VAL A 508 -8.60 -0.08 20.03
CA VAL A 508 -7.15 -0.10 19.84
C VAL A 508 -6.69 -1.55 19.88
N VAL A 509 -6.00 -2.00 18.84
CA VAL A 509 -5.67 -3.40 18.62
C VAL A 509 -4.16 -3.60 18.63
N VAL A 510 -3.74 -4.57 19.45
CA VAL A 510 -2.39 -5.14 19.49
C VAL A 510 -2.57 -6.65 19.59
N VAL A 511 -1.72 -7.42 18.91
CA VAL A 511 -1.74 -8.88 18.98
C VAL A 511 -0.62 -9.39 19.89
N GLY A 512 -0.92 -10.41 20.68
CA GLY A 512 0.03 -11.01 21.62
C GLY A 512 0.39 -10.09 22.78
N ASP A 513 1.52 -10.39 23.43
CA ASP A 513 2.13 -9.59 24.49
C ASP A 513 3.51 -9.10 24.03
N PRO A 514 3.58 -7.95 23.33
CA PRO A 514 4.81 -7.52 22.68
C PRO A 514 5.87 -7.16 23.71
N LYS A 515 7.04 -7.79 23.59
CA LYS A 515 8.21 -7.43 24.38
C LYS A 515 8.69 -6.02 24.01
N PRO A 516 9.13 -5.23 25.00
CA PRO A 516 9.62 -3.89 24.75
C PRO A 516 10.98 -3.89 24.04
N GLU A 517 11.36 -2.75 23.48
CA GLU A 517 12.71 -2.55 22.97
C GLU A 517 13.77 -2.79 24.05
N PRO A 518 14.92 -3.43 23.74
CA PRO A 518 15.35 -3.91 22.42
C PRO A 518 14.93 -5.37 22.10
N TYR A 519 14.06 -6.00 22.89
CA TYR A 519 13.73 -7.43 22.79
C TYR A 519 12.55 -7.76 21.85
N HIS A 520 12.20 -6.82 20.96
CA HIS A 520 11.01 -6.88 20.13
C HIS A 520 11.14 -7.77 18.88
N GLY A 521 12.35 -8.18 18.50
CA GLY A 521 12.63 -8.80 17.19
C GLY A 521 11.79 -10.05 16.87
N ASP A 522 11.39 -10.80 17.91
CA ASP A 522 10.58 -12.02 17.78
C ASP A 522 9.10 -11.82 18.12
N ASN A 523 8.64 -10.58 18.36
CA ASN A 523 7.25 -10.29 18.69
C ASN A 523 6.30 -10.77 17.58
N GLU A 524 5.09 -11.18 17.95
CA GLU A 524 4.00 -11.37 16.99
C GLU A 524 3.55 -10.03 16.39
N TRP A 525 3.44 -9.01 17.24
CA TRP A 525 3.16 -7.64 16.82
C TRP A 525 4.36 -7.00 16.11
N THR A 526 4.14 -6.48 14.90
CA THR A 526 5.22 -6.01 14.01
C THR A 526 5.46 -4.50 14.05
N SER A 527 4.84 -3.77 14.97
CA SER A 527 4.86 -2.30 15.00
C SER A 527 5.13 -1.76 16.41
N ASP A 528 5.70 -0.56 16.48
CA ASP A 528 5.77 0.24 17.71
C ASP A 528 4.53 1.11 17.94
N HIS A 529 3.54 1.04 17.05
CA HIS A 529 2.20 1.59 17.24
C HIS A 529 1.18 0.46 17.43
N ALA A 530 0.14 0.72 18.22
CA ALA A 530 -1.09 -0.08 18.17
C ALA A 530 -1.95 0.36 16.97
N ALA A 531 -2.67 -0.58 16.35
CA ALA A 531 -3.64 -0.24 15.32
C ALA A 531 -4.88 0.40 15.94
N VAL A 532 -5.58 1.23 15.17
CA VAL A 532 -6.97 1.63 15.51
C VAL A 532 -7.90 0.98 14.50
N LEU A 533 -8.93 0.30 14.99
CA LEU A 533 -9.96 -0.35 14.19
C LEU A 533 -11.31 0.28 14.50
N SER A 534 -12.03 0.74 13.48
CA SER A 534 -13.39 1.27 13.62
C SER A 534 -14.34 0.66 12.61
N GLU A 535 -15.56 0.32 13.05
CA GLU A 535 -16.66 -0.08 12.20
C GLU A 535 -17.67 1.06 12.07
N PHE A 536 -18.07 1.35 10.83
CA PHE A 536 -19.02 2.39 10.53
C PHE A 536 -20.22 1.83 9.78
N ARG A 537 -21.42 2.32 10.11
CA ARG A 537 -22.59 2.19 9.23
C ARG A 537 -22.57 3.29 8.18
N LEU A 538 -22.72 2.90 6.93
CA LEU A 538 -22.86 3.81 5.79
C LEU A 538 -24.24 4.49 5.80
N PRO A 539 -24.36 5.73 5.28
CA PRO A 539 -25.63 6.45 5.19
C PRO A 539 -26.63 5.80 4.21
#